data_AF-A0AAE0AL01-F1
#
_entry.id   AF-A0AAE0AL01-F1
#
_cell.length_a   1.000
_cell.length_b   1.000
_cell.length_c   1.000
_cell.angle_alpha   90.00
_cell.angle_beta   90.00
_cell.angle_gamma   90.00
#
_symmetry.space_group_name_H-M   'P 1'
#
loop_
_entity.id
_entity.type
_entity.pdbx_description
1 polymer ?
#
loop_
_entity_poly.entity_id
_entity_poly.type
_entity_poly.pdbx_seq_one_letter_code
_entity_poly.pdbx_strand_id
1 'polypeptide(L)'
;MGCCRDLCILILFAIFNLFGSLHALEAITGTQFIVDDENGSLVSSDGNSKLGFFSPCKSQARYVGIWFNKISEQTIVWVANRKTPVRNSAGIFKIGGDGNLAVFCCNQSSPHWSTNVSVPAQTSAAKLSDSGNLVLVAKEIIIWQSFDYPIDTILPGMKFGWNWKTGLNRILTSWKSIDDPTPGNSLQELTLTAYIRSFCTRTQLYNLSLSLFILN
;
A
#
# COMPACT_ATOMS: atom_id res chain seq x y z
N MET A 1 40.96 33.79 -1.90
CA MET A 1 39.57 33.96 -1.39
C MET A 1 38.58 32.88 -1.88
N GLY A 2 39.02 31.75 -2.45
CA GLY A 2 38.12 30.65 -2.88
C GLY A 2 37.86 29.56 -1.83
N CYS A 3 38.84 29.29 -0.96
CA CYS A 3 38.82 28.15 -0.02
C CYS A 3 37.64 28.15 0.97
N CYS A 4 37.17 29.33 1.41
CA CYS A 4 36.07 29.43 2.37
C CYS A 4 34.70 29.10 1.73
N ARG A 5 34.53 29.36 0.44
CA ARG A 5 33.25 29.19 -0.26
C ARG A 5 32.98 27.70 -0.58
N ASP A 6 34.03 26.97 -0.97
CA ASP A 6 33.95 25.54 -1.25
C ASP A 6 33.74 24.71 0.02
N LEU A 7 34.36 25.14 1.13
CA LEU A 7 34.15 24.54 2.45
C LEU A 7 32.71 24.73 2.94
N CYS A 8 32.12 25.90 2.73
CA CYS A 8 30.71 26.16 3.06
C CYS A 8 29.74 25.30 2.23
N ILE A 9 30.01 25.08 0.94
CA ILE A 9 29.17 24.23 0.08
C ILE A 9 29.22 22.77 0.55
N LEU A 10 30.41 22.26 0.88
CA LEU A 10 30.58 20.90 1.41
C LEU A 10 29.87 20.71 2.75
N ILE A 11 29.93 21.70 3.64
CA ILE A 11 29.22 21.68 4.92
C ILE A 11 27.70 21.72 4.70
N LEU A 12 27.19 22.56 3.80
CA LEU A 12 25.76 22.60 3.47
C LEU A 12 25.28 21.29 2.85
N PHE A 13 26.08 20.65 1.99
CA PHE A 13 25.77 19.34 1.42
C PHE A 13 25.77 18.25 2.50
N ALA A 14 26.74 18.27 3.42
CA ALA A 14 26.79 17.35 4.56
C ALA A 14 25.60 17.55 5.51
N ILE A 15 25.21 18.81 5.80
CA ILE A 15 24.03 19.14 6.62
C ILE A 15 22.75 18.71 5.91
N PHE A 16 22.64 18.86 4.58
CA PHE A 16 21.49 18.37 3.81
C PHE A 16 21.38 16.84 3.87
N ASN A 17 22.49 16.12 3.88
CA ASN A 17 22.53 14.67 4.09
C ASN A 17 22.28 14.26 5.57
N LEU A 18 22.65 15.12 6.53
CA LEU A 18 22.43 14.90 7.98
C LEU A 18 21.00 15.25 8.42
N PHE A 19 20.32 16.18 7.74
CA PHE A 19 18.94 16.62 8.00
C PHE A 19 17.92 16.04 7.01
N GLY A 20 18.36 15.23 6.04
CA GLY A 20 17.53 14.68 4.97
C GLY A 20 16.71 13.43 5.31
N SER A 21 16.61 13.03 6.58
CA SER A 21 15.70 11.95 6.98
C SER A 21 14.46 12.55 7.66
N LEU A 22 13.53 13.01 6.83
CA LEU A 22 12.14 13.08 7.26
C LEU A 22 11.75 11.62 7.55
N HIS A 23 11.68 11.24 8.84
CA HIS A 23 11.33 9.88 9.21
C HIS A 23 9.96 9.59 8.60
N ALA A 24 9.94 8.75 7.58
CA ALA A 24 8.70 8.28 7.01
C ALA A 24 7.90 7.62 8.14
N LEU A 25 6.60 7.87 8.15
CA LEU A 25 5.75 7.29 9.18
C LEU A 25 5.85 5.75 9.07
N GLU A 26 6.17 5.08 10.16
CA GLU A 26 6.23 3.61 10.24
C GLU A 26 4.91 3.00 10.75
N ALA A 27 4.11 3.80 11.45
CA ALA A 27 2.79 3.41 11.93
C ALA A 27 1.82 4.61 11.98
N ILE A 28 0.54 4.38 11.67
CA ILE A 28 -0.53 5.34 11.88
C ILE A 28 -1.19 5.02 13.22
N THR A 29 -1.14 5.96 14.15
CA THR A 29 -1.90 5.94 15.41
C THR A 29 -3.14 6.84 15.31
N GLY A 30 -4.00 6.84 16.33
CA GLY A 30 -5.31 7.55 16.28
C GLY A 30 -5.26 9.06 16.02
N THR A 31 -4.10 9.71 16.15
CA THR A 31 -3.91 11.14 15.86
C THR A 31 -3.30 11.42 14.49
N GLN A 32 -2.79 10.38 13.82
CA GLN A 32 -2.06 10.50 12.56
C GLN A 32 -2.96 10.12 11.38
N PHE A 33 -2.61 10.67 10.22
CA PHE A 33 -3.31 10.43 8.98
C PHE A 33 -2.38 10.68 7.79
N ILE A 34 -2.67 10.00 6.68
CA ILE A 34 -2.05 10.26 5.39
C ILE A 34 -3.01 11.12 4.58
N VAL A 35 -2.52 12.25 4.08
CA VAL A 35 -3.24 13.10 3.12
C VAL A 35 -2.86 12.74 1.69
N ASP A 36 -3.75 13.03 0.75
CA ASP A 36 -3.51 12.84 -0.68
C ASP A 36 -2.60 13.94 -1.26
N ASP A 37 -1.33 13.93 -0.87
CA ASP A 37 -0.27 14.79 -1.40
C ASP A 37 1.06 14.03 -1.55
N GLU A 38 2.12 14.71 -2.01
CA GLU A 38 3.43 14.10 -2.29
C GLU A 38 4.16 13.58 -1.04
N ASN A 39 3.83 14.14 0.13
CA ASN A 39 4.50 13.82 1.39
C ASN A 39 3.73 12.77 2.21
N GLY A 40 2.42 12.64 1.96
CA GLY A 40 1.52 11.70 2.60
C GLY A 40 1.85 10.25 2.26
N SER A 41 2.66 9.60 3.09
CA SER A 41 2.94 8.18 2.94
C SER A 41 3.35 7.50 4.25
N LEU A 42 3.20 6.18 4.24
CA LEU A 42 3.67 5.26 5.27
C LEU A 42 4.67 4.31 4.60
N VAL A 43 5.87 4.20 5.15
CA VAL A 43 6.96 3.39 4.56
C VAL A 43 7.38 2.34 5.58
N SER A 44 7.64 1.12 5.11
CA SER A 44 8.13 0.04 5.96
C SER A 44 9.53 0.34 6.49
N SER A 45 9.92 -0.28 7.61
CA SER A 45 11.19 0.02 8.29
C SER A 45 12.42 -0.18 7.41
N ASP A 46 12.41 -1.17 6.51
CA ASP A 46 13.51 -1.38 5.55
C ASP A 46 13.38 -0.56 4.25
N GLY A 47 12.32 0.23 4.12
CA GLY A 47 12.00 1.04 2.96
C GLY A 47 11.59 0.27 1.71
N ASN A 48 11.30 -1.04 1.78
CA ASN A 48 10.90 -1.85 0.63
C ASN A 48 9.45 -1.63 0.22
N SER A 49 8.56 -1.40 1.18
CA SER A 49 7.13 -1.22 0.93
C SER A 49 6.71 0.21 1.28
N LYS A 50 5.87 0.81 0.43
CA LYS A 50 5.27 2.12 0.67
C LYS A 50 3.77 2.07 0.43
N LEU A 51 3.04 2.74 1.32
CA LEU A 51 1.61 2.95 1.28
C LEU A 51 1.31 4.43 1.13
N GLY A 52 0.36 4.78 0.26
CA GLY A 52 -0.09 6.15 0.10
C GLY A 52 -1.18 6.28 -0.96
N PHE A 53 -1.53 7.52 -1.29
CA PHE A 53 -2.45 7.80 -2.39
C PHE A 53 -1.74 7.74 -3.74
N PHE A 54 -2.43 7.21 -4.75
CA PHE A 54 -1.93 7.15 -6.12
C PHE A 54 -3.06 7.27 -7.14
N SER A 55 -2.68 7.53 -8.39
CA SER A 55 -3.56 7.47 -9.57
C SER A 55 -3.01 6.46 -10.57
N PRO A 56 -3.81 5.49 -11.03
CA PRO A 56 -3.40 4.56 -12.07
C PRO A 56 -3.24 5.28 -13.42
N CYS A 57 -2.05 5.21 -14.00
CA CYS A 57 -1.74 5.63 -15.37
C CYS A 57 -2.38 6.99 -15.76
N LYS A 58 -3.43 7.01 -16.59
CA LYS A 58 -4.08 8.24 -17.08
C LYS A 58 -5.35 8.63 -16.30
N SER A 59 -5.74 7.84 -15.30
CA SER A 59 -6.93 8.09 -14.50
C SER A 59 -6.71 9.24 -13.51
N GLN A 60 -7.75 10.06 -13.31
CA GLN A 60 -7.77 11.07 -12.24
C GLN A 60 -8.32 10.51 -10.92
N ALA A 61 -8.82 9.27 -10.93
CA ALA A 61 -9.30 8.62 -9.72
C ALA A 61 -8.14 8.42 -8.72
N ARG A 62 -8.42 8.66 -7.45
CA ARG A 62 -7.47 8.53 -6.34
C ARG A 62 -7.78 7.28 -5.53
N TYR A 63 -6.73 6.49 -5.30
CA TYR A 63 -6.78 5.25 -4.54
C TYR A 63 -5.69 5.22 -3.49
N VAL A 64 -5.94 4.52 -2.38
CA VAL A 64 -4.89 4.15 -1.43
C VAL A 64 -4.36 2.78 -1.82
N GLY A 65 -3.06 2.68 -2.02
CA GLY A 65 -2.41 1.43 -2.43
C GLY A 65 -1.05 1.23 -1.79
N ILE A 66 -0.58 -0.02 -1.86
CA ILE A 66 0.76 -0.45 -1.44
C ILE A 66 1.56 -0.77 -2.71
N TRP A 67 2.82 -0.35 -2.74
CA TRP A 67 3.75 -0.66 -3.84
C TRP A 67 5.17 -0.91 -3.33
N PHE A 68 5.98 -1.51 -4.20
CA PHE A 68 7.42 -1.61 -3.97
C PHE A 68 8.07 -0.24 -4.11
N ASN A 69 8.63 0.27 -3.01
CA ASN A 69 9.16 1.62 -2.92
C ASN A 69 10.52 1.80 -3.60
N LYS A 70 11.30 0.72 -3.71
CA LYS A 70 12.65 0.75 -4.31
C LYS A 70 12.65 0.47 -5.83
N ILE A 71 11.49 0.22 -6.42
CA ILE A 71 11.33 0.02 -7.86
C ILE A 71 10.91 1.37 -8.46
N SER A 72 11.61 1.82 -9.51
CA SER A 72 11.35 3.11 -10.16
C SER A 72 9.96 3.19 -10.79
N GLU A 73 9.48 2.07 -11.32
CA GLU A 73 8.13 1.95 -11.84
C GLU A 73 7.17 1.52 -10.72
N GLN A 74 6.16 2.36 -10.48
CA GLN A 74 5.22 2.16 -9.37
C GLN A 74 4.39 0.89 -9.56
N THR A 75 4.86 -0.20 -8.96
CA THR A 75 4.23 -1.52 -9.04
C THR A 75 3.28 -1.70 -7.86
N ILE A 76 1.99 -1.46 -8.10
CA ILE A 76 0.93 -1.58 -7.10
C ILE A 76 0.65 -3.06 -6.81
N VAL A 77 0.74 -3.45 -5.53
CA VAL A 77 0.54 -4.83 -5.06
C VAL A 77 -0.72 -5.00 -4.21
N TRP A 78 -1.30 -3.90 -3.73
CA TRP A 78 -2.56 -3.90 -2.98
C TRP A 78 -3.28 -2.55 -3.11
N VAL A 79 -4.61 -2.55 -3.05
CA VAL A 79 -5.44 -1.33 -3.15
C VAL A 79 -6.64 -1.43 -2.21
N ALA A 80 -6.88 -0.40 -1.39
CA ALA A 80 -7.97 -0.36 -0.42
C ALA A 80 -9.33 -0.09 -1.08
N ASN A 81 -9.53 1.13 -1.57
CA ASN A 81 -10.80 1.65 -2.06
C ASN A 81 -11.04 1.33 -3.55
N ARG A 82 -10.74 0.09 -3.97
CA ARG A 82 -10.86 -0.37 -5.38
C ARG A 82 -12.24 -0.13 -6.00
N LYS A 83 -13.31 -0.26 -5.20
CA LYS A 83 -14.70 -0.15 -5.67
C LYS A 83 -15.25 1.28 -5.61
N THR A 84 -14.63 2.14 -4.83
CA THR A 84 -15.14 3.46 -4.43
C THR A 84 -14.00 4.48 -4.45
N PRO A 85 -13.46 4.80 -5.65
CA PRO A 85 -12.39 5.78 -5.79
C PRO A 85 -12.76 7.15 -5.22
N VAL A 86 -11.74 7.88 -4.78
CA VAL A 86 -11.89 9.29 -4.46
C VAL A 86 -11.73 10.10 -5.76
N ARG A 87 -12.59 11.10 -5.98
CA ARG A 87 -12.67 11.85 -7.26
C ARG A 87 -11.82 13.12 -7.32
N ASN A 88 -11.15 13.49 -6.24
CA ASN A 88 -10.31 14.68 -6.11
C ASN A 88 -9.14 14.39 -5.16
N SER A 89 -8.14 15.28 -5.11
CA SER A 89 -6.99 15.13 -4.21
C SER A 89 -7.28 15.57 -2.76
N ALA A 90 -8.48 15.26 -2.25
CA ALA A 90 -8.91 15.60 -0.89
C ALA A 90 -9.09 14.33 -0.02
N GLY A 91 -8.38 13.27 -0.36
CA GLY A 91 -8.38 12.00 0.35
C GLY A 91 -7.63 12.08 1.68
N ILE A 92 -8.16 11.40 2.70
CA ILE A 92 -7.51 11.21 3.99
C ILE A 92 -7.60 9.73 4.36
N PHE A 93 -6.45 9.11 4.63
CA PHE A 93 -6.36 7.75 5.12
C PHE A 93 -5.93 7.73 6.57
N LYS A 94 -6.76 7.19 7.46
CA LYS A 94 -6.56 7.26 8.92
C LYS A 94 -7.30 6.17 9.68
N ILE A 95 -7.00 6.05 10.96
CA ILE A 95 -7.86 5.34 11.90
C ILE A 95 -9.04 6.27 12.27
N GLY A 96 -10.26 5.80 12.03
CA GLY A 96 -11.49 6.51 12.37
C GLY A 96 -11.76 6.51 13.87
N GLY A 97 -12.75 7.32 14.31
CA GLY A 97 -13.17 7.37 15.71
C GLY A 97 -13.78 6.06 16.22
N ASP A 98 -14.14 5.15 15.30
CA ASP A 98 -14.62 3.79 15.55
C ASP A 98 -13.47 2.75 15.59
N GLY A 99 -12.22 3.18 15.41
CA GLY A 99 -11.04 2.31 15.43
C GLY A 99 -10.75 1.60 14.11
N ASN A 100 -11.59 1.78 13.09
CA ASN A 100 -11.35 1.20 11.77
C ASN A 100 -10.30 1.99 11.00
N LEU A 101 -9.46 1.29 10.26
CA LEU A 101 -8.63 1.93 9.24
C LEU A 101 -9.51 2.24 8.03
N ALA A 102 -9.50 3.50 7.56
CA ALA A 102 -10.47 3.97 6.60
C ALA A 102 -9.96 5.08 5.67
N VAL A 103 -10.59 5.17 4.50
CA VAL A 103 -10.41 6.24 3.51
C VAL A 103 -11.60 7.19 3.60
N PHE A 104 -11.34 8.47 3.89
CA PHE A 104 -12.31 9.55 3.86
C PHE A 104 -12.01 10.50 2.70
N CYS A 105 -13.02 11.24 2.26
CA CYS A 105 -12.84 12.37 1.36
C CYS A 105 -13.72 13.53 1.80
N CYS A 106 -13.30 14.74 1.43
CA CYS A 106 -14.25 15.82 1.19
C CYS A 106 -15.04 16.21 2.46
N ASN A 107 -14.42 16.00 3.63
CA ASN A 107 -15.03 16.18 4.96
C ASN A 107 -16.32 15.38 5.21
N GLN A 108 -16.54 14.28 4.47
CA GLN A 108 -17.66 13.39 4.69
C GLN A 108 -17.45 12.54 5.94
N SER A 109 -18.54 12.30 6.69
CA SER A 109 -18.52 11.46 7.88
C SER A 109 -18.45 9.96 7.54
N SER A 110 -19.02 9.54 6.41
CA SER A 110 -18.97 8.15 5.96
C SER A 110 -17.69 7.89 5.16
N PRO A 111 -16.96 6.81 5.47
CA PRO A 111 -15.76 6.47 4.72
C PRO A 111 -16.12 5.91 3.33
N HIS A 112 -15.26 6.17 2.34
CA HIS A 112 -15.31 5.49 1.04
C HIS A 112 -14.94 4.01 1.16
N TRP A 113 -14.08 3.68 2.13
CA TRP A 113 -13.63 2.32 2.42
C TRP A 113 -13.21 2.22 3.90
N SER A 114 -13.45 1.07 4.52
CA SER A 114 -13.02 0.77 5.89
C SER A 114 -12.73 -0.72 6.05
N THR A 115 -11.96 -1.06 7.08
CA THR A 115 -11.64 -2.45 7.46
C THR A 115 -12.84 -3.27 7.95
N ASN A 116 -13.92 -2.60 8.40
CA ASN A 116 -15.14 -3.21 8.94
C ASN A 116 -14.89 -4.21 10.09
N VAL A 117 -14.01 -3.85 11.01
CA VAL A 117 -13.76 -4.58 12.26
C VAL A 117 -14.55 -3.96 13.42
N SER A 118 -14.89 -4.78 14.41
CA SER A 118 -15.59 -4.36 15.63
C SER A 118 -14.60 -4.24 16.80
N VAL A 119 -13.93 -3.09 16.95
CA VAL A 119 -12.92 -2.89 18.01
C VAL A 119 -12.95 -1.50 18.66
N PRO A 120 -12.41 -1.33 19.89
CA PRO A 120 -12.26 -0.02 20.51
C PRO A 120 -11.14 0.82 19.86
N ALA A 121 -11.46 2.08 19.50
CA ALA A 121 -10.54 2.99 18.80
C ALA A 121 -9.25 3.34 19.54
N GLN A 122 -9.32 3.42 20.88
CA GLN A 122 -8.27 4.03 21.74
C GLN A 122 -6.95 3.26 21.78
N THR A 123 -6.89 2.04 21.25
CA THR A 123 -5.69 1.18 21.29
C THR A 123 -5.25 0.71 19.90
N SER A 124 -5.78 1.33 18.85
CA SER A 124 -5.56 0.88 17.48
C SER A 124 -4.35 1.56 16.83
N ALA A 125 -3.55 0.79 16.12
CA ALA A 125 -2.43 1.27 15.30
C ALA A 125 -2.38 0.49 13.97
N ALA A 126 -2.13 1.18 12.87
CA ALA A 126 -1.89 0.55 11.57
C ALA A 126 -0.38 0.54 11.29
N LYS A 127 0.15 -0.61 10.88
CA LYS A 127 1.59 -0.79 10.61
C LYS A 127 1.80 -1.43 9.24
N LEU A 128 2.77 -0.95 8.49
CA LEU A 128 3.18 -1.54 7.22
C LEU A 128 4.45 -2.37 7.43
N SER A 129 4.36 -3.67 7.17
CA SER A 129 5.54 -4.53 7.18
C SER A 129 6.33 -4.42 5.88
N ASP A 130 7.60 -4.82 5.95
CA ASP A 130 8.52 -4.89 4.81
C ASP A 130 8.01 -5.78 3.68
N SER A 131 7.27 -6.84 4.02
CA SER A 131 6.61 -7.76 3.07
C SER A 131 5.45 -7.13 2.29
N GLY A 132 5.02 -5.92 2.65
CA GLY A 132 3.83 -5.26 2.08
C GLY A 132 2.53 -5.61 2.79
N ASN A 133 2.56 -6.37 3.89
CA ASN A 133 1.39 -6.59 4.73
C ASN A 133 1.09 -5.35 5.57
N LEU A 134 -0.08 -4.75 5.37
CA LEU A 134 -0.61 -3.67 6.18
C LEU A 134 -1.52 -4.29 7.24
N VAL A 135 -1.18 -4.12 8.51
CA VAL A 135 -1.93 -4.68 9.63
C VAL A 135 -2.57 -3.57 10.45
N LEU A 136 -3.78 -3.83 10.93
CA LEU A 136 -4.40 -3.06 12.00
C LEU A 136 -4.29 -3.89 13.28
N VAL A 137 -3.72 -3.28 14.30
CA VAL A 137 -3.43 -3.91 15.59
C VAL A 137 -4.22 -3.18 16.66
N ALA A 138 -4.90 -3.90 17.55
CA ALA A 138 -5.52 -3.36 18.75
C ALA A 138 -5.08 -4.18 19.96
N LYS A 139 -4.60 -3.52 21.02
CA LYS A 139 -4.03 -4.18 22.21
C LYS A 139 -3.01 -5.26 21.85
N GLU A 140 -2.10 -4.93 20.93
CA GLU A 140 -1.03 -5.82 20.44
C GLU A 140 -1.50 -7.05 19.65
N ILE A 141 -2.80 -7.19 19.40
CA ILE A 141 -3.37 -8.28 18.59
C ILE A 141 -3.69 -7.77 17.18
N ILE A 142 -3.28 -8.52 16.16
CA ILE A 142 -3.68 -8.25 14.77
C ILE A 142 -5.16 -8.55 14.63
N ILE A 143 -5.94 -7.53 14.31
CA ILE A 143 -7.40 -7.63 14.13
C ILE A 143 -7.82 -7.59 12.66
N TRP A 144 -6.96 -7.06 11.79
CA TRP A 144 -7.14 -7.04 10.34
C TRP A 144 -5.78 -6.97 9.65
N GLN A 145 -5.68 -7.54 8.45
CA GLN A 145 -4.47 -7.45 7.63
C GLN A 145 -4.80 -7.45 6.13
N SER A 146 -4.02 -6.73 5.33
CA SER A 146 -4.23 -6.63 3.87
C SER A 146 -4.02 -7.96 3.16
N PHE A 147 -3.15 -8.83 3.68
CA PHE A 147 -2.87 -10.15 3.11
C PHE A 147 -4.09 -11.10 3.12
N ASP A 148 -5.10 -10.81 3.93
CA ASP A 148 -6.36 -11.54 3.94
C ASP A 148 -7.33 -11.10 2.82
N TYR A 149 -7.03 -9.97 2.16
CA TYR A 149 -7.83 -9.39 1.08
C TYR A 149 -6.96 -9.13 -0.15
N PRO A 150 -6.48 -10.19 -0.81
CA PRO A 150 -5.61 -10.09 -1.97
C PRO A 150 -6.31 -9.41 -3.16
N ILE A 151 -5.52 -8.89 -4.10
CA ILE A 151 -6.00 -8.29 -5.34
C ILE A 151 -5.62 -9.14 -6.55
N ASP A 152 -4.81 -8.66 -7.47
CA ASP A 152 -4.28 -9.40 -8.62
C ASP A 152 -2.88 -10.00 -8.37
N THR A 153 -2.30 -9.77 -7.19
CA THR A 153 -0.91 -10.13 -6.85
C THR A 153 -0.86 -10.98 -5.58
N ILE A 154 0.04 -11.97 -5.56
CA ILE A 154 0.43 -12.73 -4.37
C ILE A 154 1.86 -12.33 -3.99
N LEU A 155 2.06 -11.95 -2.73
CA LEU A 155 3.35 -11.65 -2.12
C LEU A 155 3.80 -12.80 -1.21
N PRO A 156 5.12 -12.91 -0.94
CA PRO A 156 5.62 -13.85 0.06
C PRO A 156 4.90 -13.69 1.40
N GLY A 157 4.44 -14.81 1.97
CA GLY A 157 3.69 -14.83 3.23
C GLY A 157 2.16 -14.70 3.08
N MET A 158 1.65 -14.36 1.90
CA MET A 158 0.21 -14.39 1.64
C MET A 158 -0.33 -15.82 1.59
N LYS A 159 -1.56 -16.00 2.04
CA LYS A 159 -2.30 -17.26 1.96
C LYS A 159 -3.36 -17.14 0.87
N PHE A 160 -3.64 -18.24 0.19
CA PHE A 160 -4.70 -18.32 -0.82
C PHE A 160 -5.78 -19.33 -0.40
N GLY A 161 -7.02 -19.11 -0.85
CA GLY A 161 -8.14 -20.00 -0.58
C GLY A 161 -8.80 -19.80 0.79
N TRP A 162 -9.51 -20.83 1.25
CA TRP A 162 -10.43 -20.73 2.38
C TRP A 162 -9.73 -20.77 3.73
N ASN A 163 -10.05 -19.81 4.60
CA ASN A 163 -9.75 -19.87 6.02
C ASN A 163 -10.93 -20.47 6.78
N TRP A 164 -10.88 -21.76 7.08
CA TRP A 164 -11.97 -22.46 7.77
C TRP A 164 -12.25 -21.93 9.18
N LYS A 165 -11.27 -21.29 9.84
CA LYS A 165 -11.48 -20.71 11.18
C LYS A 165 -12.28 -19.41 11.14
N THR A 166 -12.07 -18.58 10.11
CA THR A 166 -12.71 -17.26 10.00
C THR A 166 -13.83 -17.21 8.96
N GLY A 167 -13.99 -18.26 8.15
CA GLY A 167 -14.92 -18.30 7.00
C GLY A 167 -14.47 -17.44 5.81
N LEU A 168 -13.27 -16.85 5.85
CA LEU A 168 -12.80 -15.93 4.82
C LEU A 168 -12.23 -16.70 3.62
N ASN A 169 -12.74 -16.43 2.42
CA ASN A 169 -12.15 -16.92 1.18
C ASN A 169 -11.21 -15.87 0.57
N ARG A 170 -9.92 -16.21 0.48
CA ARG A 170 -8.91 -15.33 -0.13
C ARG A 170 -8.85 -15.60 -1.62
N ILE A 171 -9.50 -14.73 -2.39
CA ILE A 171 -9.63 -14.86 -3.84
C ILE A 171 -8.90 -13.70 -4.51
N LEU A 172 -8.08 -14.04 -5.49
CA LEU A 172 -7.45 -13.06 -6.35
C LEU A 172 -8.48 -12.53 -7.37
N THR A 173 -8.42 -11.25 -7.70
CA THR A 173 -9.26 -10.64 -8.73
C THR A 173 -8.47 -9.59 -9.50
N SER A 174 -8.42 -9.76 -10.83
CA SER A 174 -7.72 -8.85 -11.74
C SER A 174 -8.24 -7.42 -11.63
N TRP A 175 -7.43 -6.48 -12.12
CA TRP A 175 -7.92 -5.14 -12.41
C TRP A 175 -8.80 -5.19 -13.65
N LYS A 176 -9.78 -4.28 -13.73
CA LYS A 176 -10.66 -4.17 -14.89
C LYS A 176 -9.90 -3.67 -16.12
N SER A 177 -8.91 -2.79 -15.94
CA SER A 177 -7.97 -2.36 -16.99
C SER A 177 -6.69 -1.81 -16.35
N ILE A 178 -5.71 -1.38 -17.17
CA ILE A 178 -4.49 -0.76 -16.66
C ILE A 178 -4.73 0.57 -15.92
N ASP A 179 -5.77 1.32 -16.31
CA ASP A 179 -6.16 2.59 -15.71
C ASP A 179 -7.26 2.44 -14.63
N ASP A 180 -7.81 1.23 -14.44
CA ASP A 180 -8.96 0.97 -13.58
C ASP A 180 -8.74 -0.26 -12.67
N PRO A 181 -8.38 -0.05 -11.38
CA PRO A 181 -8.17 -1.11 -10.42
C PRO A 181 -9.46 -1.72 -9.89
N THR A 182 -10.65 -1.34 -10.36
CA THR A 182 -11.89 -2.04 -9.96
C THR A 182 -11.80 -3.54 -10.26
N PRO A 183 -12.53 -4.40 -9.53
CA PRO A 183 -12.54 -5.84 -9.79
C PRO A 183 -12.92 -6.16 -11.25
N GLY A 184 -12.04 -6.84 -11.97
CA GLY A 184 -12.28 -7.36 -13.32
C GLY A 184 -13.10 -8.65 -13.31
N ASN A 185 -13.51 -9.09 -14.51
CA ASN A 185 -14.44 -10.22 -14.69
C ASN A 185 -13.77 -11.60 -14.80
N SER A 186 -12.44 -11.70 -14.78
CA SER A 186 -11.72 -12.91 -15.20
C SER A 186 -10.77 -13.45 -14.14
N LEU A 187 -11.16 -14.56 -13.49
CA LEU A 187 -10.24 -15.40 -12.69
C LEU A 187 -9.17 -16.07 -13.57
N GLN A 188 -9.47 -16.28 -14.86
CA GLN A 188 -8.59 -16.95 -15.84
C GLN A 188 -7.40 -16.08 -16.30
N GLU A 189 -7.52 -14.75 -16.20
CA GLU A 189 -6.43 -13.81 -16.51
C GLU A 189 -5.34 -13.81 -15.43
N LEU A 190 -5.63 -14.26 -14.20
CA LEU A 190 -4.66 -14.21 -13.10
C LEU A 190 -3.42 -15.09 -13.35
N THR A 191 -3.57 -16.16 -14.14
CA THR A 191 -2.45 -17.04 -14.53
C THR A 191 -1.50 -16.36 -15.53
N LEU A 192 -1.97 -15.37 -16.30
CA LEU A 192 -1.18 -14.68 -17.32
C LEU A 192 -0.79 -13.24 -16.91
N THR A 193 -1.60 -12.54 -16.13
CA THR A 193 -1.39 -11.13 -15.76
C THR A 193 -0.30 -10.97 -14.68
N ALA A 194 -0.17 -11.92 -13.75
CA ALA A 194 0.96 -11.96 -12.83
C ALA A 194 2.30 -12.13 -13.58
N TYR A 195 2.29 -12.86 -14.71
CA TYR A 195 3.42 -13.03 -15.62
C TYR A 195 3.64 -11.82 -16.55
N ILE A 196 2.58 -11.13 -17.00
CA ILE A 196 2.71 -10.02 -17.96
C ILE A 196 3.04 -8.68 -17.28
N ARG A 197 2.61 -8.42 -16.04
CA ARG A 197 3.02 -7.18 -15.34
C ARG A 197 4.52 -7.13 -15.05
N SER A 198 5.22 -8.27 -14.93
CA SER A 198 6.69 -8.30 -14.92
C SER A 198 7.34 -8.03 -16.28
N PHE A 199 6.59 -8.14 -17.39
CA PHE A 199 7.08 -7.86 -18.75
C PHE A 199 6.72 -6.46 -19.26
N CYS A 200 5.68 -5.83 -18.72
CA CYS A 200 5.33 -4.45 -19.08
C CYS A 200 6.25 -3.42 -18.41
N THR A 201 6.97 -3.83 -17.36
CA THR A 201 8.10 -3.09 -16.77
C THR A 201 9.39 -3.53 -17.47
N ARG A 202 9.93 -2.69 -18.36
CA ARG A 202 11.18 -3.02 -19.07
C ARG A 202 12.34 -3.07 -18.05
N THR A 203 13.12 -4.15 -18.10
CA THR A 203 14.44 -4.39 -17.44
C THR A 203 14.42 -4.46 -15.88
N GLN A 204 14.85 -5.50 -15.16
CA GLN A 204 15.80 -6.58 -15.41
C GLN A 204 15.31 -7.90 -14.77
N LEU A 205 15.69 -9.00 -15.41
CA LEU A 205 15.52 -10.38 -14.93
C LEU A 205 16.27 -10.59 -13.61
N TYR A 206 15.55 -10.89 -12.53
CA TYR A 206 16.07 -11.74 -11.47
C TYR A 206 15.14 -12.94 -11.29
N ASN A 207 15.76 -14.11 -11.39
CA ASN A 207 15.16 -15.43 -11.31
C ASN A 207 14.12 -15.56 -10.18
N LEU A 208 12.86 -15.75 -10.54
CA LEU A 208 11.88 -16.40 -9.67
C LEU A 208 11.37 -17.64 -10.40
N SER A 209 12.06 -18.75 -10.17
CA SER A 209 11.55 -20.08 -10.49
C SER A 209 10.36 -20.37 -9.56
N LEU A 210 9.15 -20.04 -9.99
CA LEU A 210 7.94 -20.64 -9.42
C LEU A 210 7.74 -21.99 -10.10
N SER A 211 8.50 -22.97 -9.62
CA SER A 211 8.23 -24.39 -9.89
C SER A 211 6.83 -24.73 -9.35
N LEU A 212 6.04 -25.29 -10.26
CA LEU A 212 4.79 -26.03 -10.06
C LEU A 212 4.45 -26.35 -8.59
N PHE A 213 3.36 -25.77 -8.10
CA PHE A 213 2.49 -26.42 -7.11
C PHE A 213 1.04 -26.18 -7.52
N ILE A 214 0.64 -26.80 -8.62
CA ILE A 214 -0.77 -27.11 -8.89
C ILE A 214 -0.77 -28.54 -9.46
N LEU A 215 -1.55 -29.40 -8.80
CA LEU A 215 -1.76 -30.85 -9.01
C LEU A 215 -0.80 -31.78 -8.24
N ASN A 216 -1.04 -31.89 -6.91
CA ASN A 216 -1.55 -33.12 -6.29
C ASN A 216 -2.22 -32.79 -4.95
#